data_AF-A0A0K8S3K5-F1
#
_entry.id   AF-A0A0K8S3K5-F1
#
_cell.length_a   1.000
_cell.length_b   1.000
_cell.length_c   1.000
_cell.angle_alpha   90.00
_cell.angle_beta   90.00
_cell.angle_gamma   90.00
#
_symmetry.space_group_name_H-M   'P 1'
#
loop_
_entity.id
_entity.type
_entity.pdbx_description
1 polymer ?
#
loop_
_entity_poly.entity_id
_entity_poly.type
_entity_poly.pdbx_seq_one_letter_code
_entity_poly.pdbx_strand_id
1 'polypeptide(L)'
;MVEKKISAREMGLLGKIKLVYDNMTVEPMLAWYIIGSCVASLATQNLNLEKACRVNLGYNGTVCDALERRETGNYTQEEAAVQQLVASMAIWKTLVQSAIPAFLILFLGSWSDRRGRRKPCMLLPIVGEFLTSIGLIICTFFFYELPMEVAGITEAVFPAFTGGWMTMFMAVFSYMGDITSIE
;
A
#
# COMPACT_ATOMS: atom_id res chain seq x y z
N MET A 1 15.09 -43.41 -2.32
CA MET A 1 16.35 -42.70 -2.59
C MET A 1 16.45 -41.58 -1.59
N VAL A 2 17.39 -41.68 -0.65
CA VAL A 2 17.62 -40.66 0.38
C VAL A 2 18.31 -39.48 -0.29
N GLU A 3 17.61 -38.36 -0.46
CA GLU A 3 18.24 -37.10 -0.85
C GLU A 3 19.30 -36.75 0.19
N LYS A 4 20.56 -36.78 -0.24
CA LYS A 4 21.72 -36.39 0.54
C LYS A 4 21.61 -34.88 0.76
N LYS A 5 21.09 -34.44 1.93
CA LYS A 5 21.15 -33.03 2.35
C LYS A 5 22.61 -32.60 2.38
N ILE A 6 23.07 -31.92 1.33
CA ILE A 6 24.40 -31.31 1.29
C ILE A 6 24.44 -30.30 2.45
N SER A 7 25.37 -30.53 3.37
CA SER A 7 25.55 -29.67 4.54
C SER A 7 25.90 -28.26 4.07
N ALA A 8 25.16 -27.24 4.53
CA ALA A 8 25.34 -25.84 4.14
C ALA A 8 26.77 -25.29 4.39
N ARG A 9 27.60 -26.05 5.12
CA ARG A 9 29.02 -25.76 5.38
C ARG A 9 29.95 -25.98 4.19
N GLU A 10 29.61 -26.83 3.21
CA GLU A 10 30.49 -27.18 2.08
C GLU A 10 30.21 -26.39 0.79
N MET A 11 29.15 -25.59 0.76
CA MET A 11 28.75 -24.85 -0.44
C MET A 11 29.52 -23.53 -0.57
N GLY A 12 30.00 -23.24 -1.79
CA GLY A 12 30.50 -21.90 -2.15
C GLY A 12 29.40 -20.83 -1.99
N LEU A 13 29.79 -19.55 -1.98
CA LEU A 13 28.87 -18.42 -1.76
C LEU A 13 27.66 -18.45 -2.71
N LEU A 14 27.87 -18.79 -3.98
CA LEU A 14 26.83 -18.95 -5.00
C LEU A 14 25.90 -20.15 -4.72
N GLY A 15 26.43 -21.25 -4.16
CA GLY A 15 25.62 -22.40 -3.74
C GLY A 15 24.76 -22.07 -2.52
N LYS A 16 25.27 -21.25 -1.60
CA LYS A 16 24.49 -20.72 -0.47
C LYS A 16 23.37 -19.78 -0.93
N ILE A 17 23.66 -18.87 -1.86
CA ILE A 17 22.65 -17.97 -2.44
C ILE A 17 21.57 -18.78 -3.17
N LYS A 18 21.97 -19.79 -3.96
CA LYS A 18 21.03 -20.66 -4.67
C LYS A 18 20.12 -21.45 -3.72
N LEU A 19 20.68 -22.00 -2.63
CA LEU A 19 19.90 -22.70 -1.62
C LEU A 19 18.95 -21.77 -0.83
N VAL A 20 19.35 -20.52 -0.61
CA VAL A 20 18.47 -19.49 -0.01
C VAL A 20 17.35 -19.12 -0.99
N TYR A 21 17.64 -18.98 -2.28
CA TYR A 21 16.65 -18.67 -3.31
C TYR A 21 15.63 -19.80 -3.49
N ASP A 22 16.08 -21.06 -3.50
CA ASP A 22 15.21 -22.23 -3.68
C ASP A 22 14.30 -22.48 -2.45
N ASN A 23 14.72 -22.06 -1.26
CA ASN A 23 13.92 -22.11 -0.03
C ASN A 23 13.17 -20.81 0.28
N MET A 24 13.29 -19.78 -0.57
CA MET A 24 12.70 -18.48 -0.31
C MET A 24 11.18 -18.55 -0.49
N THR A 25 10.46 -18.28 0.59
CA THR A 25 8.99 -18.30 0.63
C THR A 25 8.42 -16.95 0.16
N VAL A 26 7.17 -16.65 0.52
CA VAL A 26 6.47 -15.41 0.18
C VAL A 26 6.91 -14.19 1.01
N GLU A 27 7.79 -14.38 1.99
CA GLU A 27 8.25 -13.35 2.92
C GLU A 27 8.94 -12.15 2.25
N PRO A 28 9.90 -12.31 1.32
CA PRO A 28 10.57 -11.16 0.71
C PRO A 28 9.63 -10.31 -0.14
N MET A 29 8.67 -10.96 -0.82
CA MET A 29 7.64 -10.26 -1.59
C MET A 29 6.77 -9.39 -0.67
N LEU A 30 6.33 -9.94 0.46
CA LEU A 30 5.54 -9.20 1.45
C LEU A 30 6.35 -8.05 2.05
N ALA A 31 7.63 -8.26 2.37
CA ALA A 31 8.50 -7.23 2.92
C ALA A 31 8.64 -6.04 1.96
N TRP A 32 8.93 -6.29 0.69
CA TRP A 32 9.02 -5.23 -0.33
C TRP A 32 7.69 -4.51 -0.56
N TYR A 33 6.58 -5.24 -0.54
CA TYR A 33 5.24 -4.65 -0.63
C TYR A 33 4.95 -3.71 0.54
N ILE A 34 5.24 -4.13 1.78
CA ILE A 34 5.02 -3.30 2.98
C ILE A 34 5.93 -2.06 2.96
N ILE A 35 7.21 -2.22 2.62
CA ILE A 35 8.15 -1.09 2.56
C ILE A 35 7.67 -0.07 1.52
N GLY A 36 7.31 -0.53 0.32
CA GLY A 36 6.84 0.34 -0.75
C GLY A 36 5.56 1.09 -0.37
N SER A 37 4.57 0.38 0.18
CA SER A 37 3.30 0.98 0.58
C SER A 37 3.43 1.95 1.76
N CYS A 38 4.29 1.65 2.74
CA CYS A 38 4.61 2.60 3.83
C CYS A 38 5.24 3.89 3.29
N VAL A 39 6.24 3.79 2.42
CA VAL A 39 6.88 4.97 1.81
C VAL A 39 5.87 5.77 0.99
N ALA A 40 5.05 5.10 0.17
CA ALA A 40 4.00 5.75 -0.60
C ALA A 40 2.99 6.48 0.31
N SER A 41 2.55 5.83 1.40
CA SER A 41 1.59 6.44 2.33
C SER A 41 2.10 7.73 2.98
N LEU A 42 3.39 7.79 3.33
CA LEU A 42 4.02 8.98 3.90
C LEU A 42 4.12 10.09 2.84
N ALA A 43 4.49 9.73 1.61
CA ALA A 43 4.54 10.68 0.51
C ALA A 43 3.15 11.29 0.24
N THR A 44 2.10 10.47 0.18
CA THR A 44 0.74 11.00 -0.07
C THR A 44 0.20 11.82 1.10
N GLN A 45 0.53 11.49 2.35
CA GLN A 45 0.12 12.33 3.49
C GLN A 45 0.64 13.76 3.36
N ASN A 46 1.92 13.91 3.02
CA ASN A 46 2.52 15.22 2.79
C ASN A 46 1.90 15.92 1.57
N LEU A 47 1.72 15.19 0.47
CA LEU A 47 1.09 15.72 -0.74
C LEU A 47 -0.34 16.23 -0.48
N ASN A 48 -1.15 15.48 0.28
CA ASN A 48 -2.52 15.84 0.59
C ASN A 48 -2.59 17.07 1.50
N LEU A 49 -1.66 17.23 2.46
CA LEU A 49 -1.57 18.44 3.28
C LEU A 49 -1.23 19.67 2.43
N GLU A 50 -0.25 19.55 1.54
CA GLU A 50 0.16 20.65 0.67
C GLU A 50 -0.98 21.05 -0.29
N LYS A 51 -1.65 20.06 -0.90
CA LYS A 51 -2.81 20.30 -1.76
C LYS A 51 -4.00 20.90 -1.00
N ALA A 52 -4.26 20.46 0.23
CA ALA A 52 -5.28 21.07 1.08
C ALA A 52 -5.06 22.57 1.25
N CYS A 53 -3.82 22.95 1.55
CA CYS A 53 -3.44 24.31 1.87
C CYS A 53 -3.42 25.21 0.63
N ARG A 54 -2.77 24.78 -0.45
CA ARG A 54 -2.57 25.60 -1.65
C ARG A 54 -3.76 25.61 -2.60
N VAL A 55 -4.41 24.47 -2.83
CA VAL A 55 -5.43 24.31 -3.88
C VAL A 55 -6.84 24.44 -3.32
N ASN A 56 -7.15 23.74 -2.22
CA ASN A 56 -8.52 23.74 -1.69
C ASN A 56 -8.84 24.98 -0.85
N LEU A 57 -7.94 25.39 0.06
CA LEU A 57 -8.14 26.56 0.93
C LEU A 57 -7.53 27.86 0.38
N GLY A 58 -6.62 27.76 -0.59
CA GLY A 58 -6.03 28.92 -1.26
C GLY A 58 -5.22 29.84 -0.34
N TYR A 59 -4.60 29.30 0.71
CA TYR A 59 -3.78 30.09 1.62
C TYR A 59 -2.49 30.60 0.94
N ASN A 60 -1.91 31.66 1.51
CA ASN A 60 -0.66 32.22 1.01
C ASN A 60 0.48 31.19 1.09
N GLY A 61 1.37 31.16 0.10
CA GLY A 61 2.47 30.20 0.02
C GLY A 61 3.35 30.19 1.27
N THR A 62 3.54 31.35 1.92
CA THR A 62 4.32 31.45 3.16
C THR A 62 3.70 30.68 4.33
N VAL A 63 2.36 30.59 4.38
CA VAL A 63 1.63 29.83 5.42
C VAL A 63 1.80 28.34 5.13
N CYS A 64 1.60 27.91 3.89
CA CYS A 64 1.76 26.50 3.52
C CYS A 64 3.21 26.00 3.69
N ASP A 65 4.21 26.83 3.37
CA ASP A 65 5.63 26.50 3.59
C ASP A 65 5.96 26.39 5.09
N ALA A 66 5.35 27.24 5.94
CA ALA A 66 5.50 27.16 7.39
C ALA A 66 4.85 25.89 7.96
N LEU A 67 3.66 25.50 7.46
CA LEU A 67 3.00 24.25 7.82
C LEU A 67 3.82 23.02 7.40
N GLU A 68 4.42 23.04 6.21
CA GLU A 68 5.32 21.98 5.73
C GLU A 68 6.55 21.82 6.64
N ARG A 69 7.13 22.94 7.09
CA ARG A 69 8.27 22.97 8.03
C ARG A 69 7.90 22.71 9.49
N ARG A 70 6.61 22.49 9.79
CA ARG A 70 6.07 22.32 11.15
C ARG A 70 6.28 23.54 12.06
N GLU A 71 6.33 24.74 11.49
CA GLU A 71 6.42 26.02 12.22
C GLU A 71 5.01 26.58 12.50
N THR A 72 4.23 25.90 13.34
CA THR A 72 2.78 26.15 13.47
C THR A 72 2.38 27.15 14.56
N GLY A 73 3.33 27.70 15.31
CA GLY A 73 3.06 28.54 16.49
C GLY A 73 2.16 29.76 16.24
N ASN A 74 2.18 30.32 15.03
CA ASN A 74 1.37 31.48 14.65
C ASN A 74 0.18 31.14 13.73
N TYR A 75 0.07 29.89 13.25
CA TYR A 75 -0.89 29.46 12.21
C TYR A 75 -1.80 28.32 12.66
N THR A 76 -2.16 28.31 13.95
CA THR A 76 -2.90 27.20 14.57
C THR A 76 -4.32 27.03 14.01
N GLN A 77 -4.95 28.11 13.55
CA GLN A 77 -6.30 28.07 12.97
C GLN A 77 -6.26 27.50 11.54
N GLU A 78 -5.27 27.91 10.76
CA GLU A 78 -5.04 27.45 9.39
C GLU A 78 -4.63 25.97 9.37
N GLU A 79 -3.78 25.56 10.31
CA GLU A 79 -3.43 24.16 10.53
C GLU A 79 -4.67 23.32 10.85
N ALA A 80 -5.52 23.79 11.77
CA ALA A 80 -6.74 23.07 12.13
C ALA A 80 -7.70 22.91 10.94
N ALA A 81 -7.86 23.95 10.11
CA ALA A 81 -8.70 23.89 8.91
C ALA A 81 -8.16 22.91 7.86
N VAL A 82 -6.85 22.94 7.60
CA VAL A 82 -6.17 22.00 6.69
C VAL A 82 -6.30 20.57 7.20
N GLN A 83 -6.00 20.33 8.48
CA GLN A 83 -6.09 19.01 9.09
C GLN A 83 -7.52 18.48 9.11
N GLN A 84 -8.52 19.33 9.35
CA GLN A 84 -9.92 18.93 9.31
C GLN A 84 -10.33 18.45 7.91
N LEU A 85 -9.85 19.10 6.85
CA LEU A 85 -10.14 18.71 5.47
C LEU A 85 -9.46 17.38 5.11
N VAL A 86 -8.17 17.24 5.43
CA VAL A 86 -7.42 15.97 5.20
C VAL A 86 -8.00 14.83 6.03
N ALA A 87 -8.37 15.07 7.29
CA ALA A 87 -8.99 14.08 8.16
C ALA A 87 -10.36 13.63 7.63
N SER A 88 -11.20 14.56 7.18
CA SER A 88 -12.48 14.25 6.53
C SER A 88 -12.27 13.38 5.31
N MET A 89 -11.21 13.65 4.53
CA MET A 89 -10.85 12.82 3.38
C MET A 89 -10.40 11.41 3.78
N ALA A 90 -9.52 11.32 4.77
CA ALA A 90 -9.02 10.05 5.28
C ALA A 90 -10.15 9.14 5.80
N ILE A 91 -11.17 9.73 6.45
CA ILE A 91 -12.32 8.97 6.96
C ILE A 91 -13.06 8.27 5.82
N TRP A 92 -13.54 9.00 4.80
CA TRP A 92 -14.30 8.37 3.72
C TRP A 92 -13.43 7.44 2.87
N LYS A 93 -12.15 7.78 2.64
CA LYS A 93 -11.18 6.90 1.98
C LYS A 93 -11.06 5.56 2.70
N THR A 94 -10.91 5.59 4.02
CA THR A 94 -10.78 4.37 4.85
C THR A 94 -12.06 3.53 4.81
N LEU A 95 -13.24 4.15 4.79
CA LEU A 95 -14.51 3.44 4.65
C LEU A 95 -14.58 2.72 3.30
N VAL A 96 -14.21 3.38 2.21
CA VAL A 96 -14.20 2.76 0.87
C VAL A 96 -13.18 1.62 0.79
N GLN A 97 -11.98 1.83 1.32
CA GLN A 97 -10.89 0.84 1.34
C GLN A 97 -11.13 -0.33 2.31
N SER A 98 -12.13 -0.26 3.19
CA SER A 98 -12.49 -1.38 4.07
C SER A 98 -13.75 -2.09 3.60
N ALA A 99 -14.80 -1.36 3.23
CA ALA A 99 -16.08 -1.94 2.83
C ALA A 99 -16.00 -2.71 1.52
N ILE A 100 -15.35 -2.15 0.49
CA ILE A 100 -15.26 -2.78 -0.82
C ILE A 100 -14.37 -4.04 -0.77
N PRO A 101 -13.16 -4.01 -0.20
CA PRO A 101 -12.36 -5.22 -0.04
C PRO A 101 -13.01 -6.30 0.83
N ALA A 102 -13.72 -5.92 1.89
CA ALA A 102 -14.44 -6.89 2.73
C ALA A 102 -15.47 -7.68 1.91
N PHE A 103 -16.21 -7.00 1.04
CA PHE A 103 -17.13 -7.66 0.12
C PHE A 103 -16.37 -8.53 -0.91
N LEU A 104 -15.31 -8.00 -1.53
CA LEU A 104 -14.51 -8.73 -2.52
C LEU A 104 -13.85 -9.99 -1.96
N ILE A 105 -13.38 -9.97 -0.70
CA ILE A 105 -12.75 -11.10 -0.03
C ILE A 105 -13.68 -12.31 0.06
N LEU A 106 -14.99 -12.12 0.20
CA LEU A 106 -15.94 -13.25 0.22
C LEU A 106 -15.92 -14.03 -1.11
N PHE A 107 -15.78 -13.32 -2.23
CA PHE A 107 -15.70 -13.93 -3.56
C PHE A 107 -14.29 -14.42 -3.89
N LEU A 108 -13.28 -13.59 -3.66
CA LEU A 108 -11.88 -13.93 -3.94
C LEU A 108 -11.36 -15.02 -3.03
N GLY A 109 -11.71 -15.00 -1.74
CA GLY A 109 -11.38 -16.06 -0.78
C GLY A 109 -11.98 -17.39 -1.19
N SER A 110 -13.30 -17.43 -1.42
CA SER A 110 -13.98 -18.67 -1.86
C SER A 110 -13.47 -19.20 -3.21
N TRP A 111 -13.11 -18.31 -4.15
CA TRP A 111 -12.49 -18.68 -5.41
C TRP A 111 -11.07 -19.24 -5.22
N SER A 112 -10.26 -18.58 -4.39
CA SER A 112 -8.89 -18.96 -4.07
C SER A 112 -8.84 -20.37 -3.47
N ASP A 113 -9.74 -20.65 -2.53
CA ASP A 113 -9.87 -21.96 -1.88
C ASP A 113 -10.31 -23.05 -2.85
N ARG A 114 -11.33 -22.80 -3.68
CA ARG A 114 -11.84 -23.81 -4.64
C ARG A 114 -10.87 -24.14 -5.75
N ARG A 115 -10.08 -23.15 -6.21
CA ARG A 115 -9.20 -23.29 -7.37
C ARG A 115 -7.76 -23.65 -6.98
N GLY A 116 -7.40 -23.56 -5.71
CA GLY A 116 -6.05 -23.85 -5.18
C GLY A 116 -4.96 -22.95 -5.78
N ARG A 117 -5.31 -21.82 -6.39
CA ARG A 117 -4.38 -20.90 -7.05
C ARG A 117 -4.25 -19.62 -6.23
N ARG A 118 -3.28 -19.57 -5.32
CA ARG A 118 -3.03 -18.41 -4.43
C ARG A 118 -2.28 -17.26 -5.10
N LYS A 119 -1.41 -17.54 -6.09
CA LYS A 119 -0.57 -16.53 -6.77
C LYS A 119 -1.37 -15.38 -7.42
N PRO A 120 -2.49 -15.61 -8.14
CA PRO A 120 -3.29 -14.52 -8.71
C PRO A 120 -3.87 -13.57 -7.64
N CYS A 121 -4.28 -14.11 -6.48
CA CYS A 121 -4.79 -13.30 -5.38
C CYS A 121 -3.71 -12.40 -4.77
N MET A 122 -2.44 -12.81 -4.80
CA MET A 122 -1.31 -12.00 -4.34
C MET A 122 -0.92 -10.91 -5.36
N LEU A 123 -1.06 -11.19 -6.66
CA LEU A 123 -0.71 -10.24 -7.71
C LEU A 123 -1.72 -9.08 -7.83
N LEU A 124 -3.00 -9.33 -7.51
CA LEU A 124 -4.06 -8.33 -7.61
C LEU A 124 -3.76 -7.06 -6.79
N PRO A 125 -3.47 -7.12 -5.47
CA PRO A 125 -3.10 -5.94 -4.67
C PRO A 125 -1.83 -5.24 -5.17
N ILE A 126 -0.83 -5.98 -5.66
CA ILE A 126 0.42 -5.41 -6.18
C ILE A 126 0.15 -4.55 -7.41
N VAL A 127 -0.69 -5.03 -8.33
CA VAL A 127 -1.10 -4.27 -9.52
C VAL A 127 -1.94 -3.06 -9.11
N GLY A 128 -2.82 -3.21 -8.13
CA GLY A 128 -3.60 -2.09 -7.59
C GLY A 128 -2.74 -0.96 -7.05
N GLU A 129 -1.76 -1.29 -6.21
CA GLU A 129 -0.85 -0.31 -5.64
C GLU A 129 0.03 0.38 -6.69
N PHE A 130 0.43 -0.38 -7.71
CA PHE A 130 1.16 0.18 -8.85
C PHE A 130 0.32 1.18 -9.65
N LEU A 131 -0.96 0.87 -9.90
CA LEU A 131 -1.90 1.79 -10.56
C LEU A 131 -2.16 3.03 -9.70
N THR A 132 -2.32 2.88 -8.39
CA THR A 132 -2.43 4.01 -7.46
C THR A 132 -1.22 4.93 -7.56
N SER A 133 -0.01 4.35 -7.56
CA SER A 133 1.25 5.10 -7.66
C SER A 133 1.32 5.90 -8.97
N ILE A 134 0.94 5.31 -10.10
CA ILE A 134 0.85 6.01 -11.38
C ILE A 134 -0.15 7.16 -11.31
N GLY A 135 -1.34 6.92 -10.74
CA GLY A 135 -2.36 7.95 -10.58
C GLY A 135 -1.91 9.11 -9.71
N LEU A 136 -1.15 8.85 -8.64
CA LEU A 136 -0.56 9.87 -7.78
C LEU A 136 0.54 10.68 -8.49
N ILE A 137 1.35 10.05 -9.33
CA ILE A 137 2.33 10.75 -10.18
C ILE A 137 1.61 11.71 -11.13
N ILE A 138 0.51 11.28 -11.74
CA ILE A 138 -0.32 12.15 -12.59
C ILE A 138 -0.91 13.31 -11.77
N CYS A 139 -1.41 13.03 -10.57
CA CYS A 139 -1.92 14.06 -9.65
C CYS A 139 -0.86 15.08 -9.24
N THR A 140 0.41 14.67 -9.19
CA THR A 140 1.55 15.54 -8.88
C THR A 140 1.96 16.36 -10.10
N PHE A 141 1.90 15.78 -11.31
CA PHE A 141 2.19 16.51 -12.54
C PHE A 141 1.18 17.66 -12.78
N PHE A 142 -0.11 17.39 -12.53
CA PHE A 142 -1.19 18.38 -12.60
C PHE A 142 -1.54 18.95 -11.21
N PHE A 143 -0.50 19.39 -10.47
CA PHE A 143 -0.64 19.77 -9.06
C PHE A 143 -1.70 20.86 -8.81
N TYR A 144 -1.68 21.93 -9.59
CA TYR A 144 -2.56 23.10 -9.42
C TYR A 144 -3.93 22.95 -10.07
N GLU A 145 -4.09 21.98 -10.98
CA GLU A 145 -5.34 21.76 -11.73
C GLU A 145 -6.22 20.71 -11.05
N LEU A 146 -5.60 19.72 -10.39
CA LEU A 146 -6.31 18.62 -9.75
C LEU A 146 -6.43 18.86 -8.24
N PRO A 147 -7.67 18.99 -7.72
CA PRO A 147 -7.89 19.20 -6.30
C PRO A 147 -7.58 17.92 -5.51
N MET A 148 -7.43 18.09 -4.20
CA MET A 148 -7.03 17.02 -3.28
C MET A 148 -7.96 15.80 -3.34
N GLU A 149 -9.25 16.01 -3.60
CA GLU A 149 -10.29 15.00 -3.71
C GLU A 149 -9.99 13.98 -4.82
N VAL A 150 -9.41 14.40 -5.94
CA VAL A 150 -9.07 13.51 -7.06
C VAL A 150 -7.95 12.54 -6.68
N ALA A 151 -6.97 13.02 -5.90
CA ALA A 151 -5.93 12.17 -5.34
C ALA A 151 -6.54 11.17 -4.34
N GLY A 152 -7.44 11.64 -3.47
CA GLY A 152 -8.19 10.78 -2.54
C GLY A 152 -9.00 9.68 -3.23
N ILE A 153 -9.68 10.00 -4.34
CA ILE A 153 -10.46 9.02 -5.12
C ILE A 153 -9.52 7.99 -5.76
N THR A 154 -8.42 8.45 -6.37
CA THR A 154 -7.42 7.57 -6.98
C THR A 154 -6.87 6.58 -5.94
N GLU A 155 -6.52 7.05 -4.75
CA GLU A 155 -6.06 6.19 -3.67
C GLU A 155 -7.13 5.30 -3.07
N ALA A 156 -8.40 5.70 -3.09
CA ALA A 156 -9.48 4.87 -2.57
C ALA A 156 -9.85 3.75 -3.56
N VAL A 157 -10.02 4.08 -4.84
CA VAL A 157 -10.63 3.21 -5.86
C VAL A 157 -9.73 2.05 -6.24
N PHE A 158 -8.47 2.31 -6.64
CA PHE A 158 -7.60 1.24 -7.14
C PHE A 158 -7.31 0.15 -6.08
N PRO A 159 -6.94 0.49 -4.83
CA PRO A 159 -6.77 -0.52 -3.77
C PRO A 159 -8.08 -1.17 -3.35
N ALA A 160 -9.20 -0.44 -3.37
CA ALA A 160 -10.50 -0.99 -3.02
C ALA A 160 -10.93 -2.12 -3.98
N PHE A 161 -10.78 -1.91 -5.30
CA PHE A 161 -11.15 -2.92 -6.30
C PHE A 161 -10.17 -4.09 -6.40
N THR A 162 -8.91 -3.87 -6.07
CA THR A 162 -7.89 -4.93 -6.06
C THR A 162 -7.78 -5.66 -4.73
N GLY A 163 -8.51 -5.20 -3.72
CA GLY A 163 -8.62 -5.82 -2.40
C GLY A 163 -7.55 -5.38 -1.39
N GLY A 164 -6.56 -4.60 -1.84
CA GLY A 164 -5.55 -3.93 -1.01
C GLY A 164 -4.86 -4.86 0.00
N TRP A 165 -4.55 -4.28 1.16
CA TRP A 165 -3.83 -4.98 2.24
C TRP A 165 -4.59 -6.21 2.76
N MET A 166 -5.92 -6.13 2.83
CA MET A 166 -6.74 -7.22 3.36
C MET A 166 -6.65 -8.48 2.49
N THR A 167 -6.73 -8.32 1.16
CA THR A 167 -6.63 -9.46 0.23
C THR A 167 -5.21 -9.99 0.16
N MET A 168 -4.20 -9.12 0.26
CA MET A 168 -2.80 -9.52 0.34
C MET A 168 -2.55 -10.44 1.53
N PHE A 169 -2.92 -10.02 2.75
CA PHE A 169 -2.73 -10.84 3.95
C PHE A 169 -3.52 -12.14 3.92
N MET A 170 -4.78 -12.11 3.46
CA MET A 170 -5.57 -13.32 3.27
C MET A 170 -4.82 -14.31 2.37
N ALA A 171 -4.34 -13.87 1.21
CA ALA A 171 -3.64 -14.73 0.27
C ALA A 171 -2.31 -15.28 0.81
N VAL A 172 -1.55 -14.46 1.56
CA VAL A 172 -0.31 -14.91 2.21
C VAL A 172 -0.59 -15.93 3.30
N PHE A 173 -1.53 -15.67 4.22
CA PHE A 173 -1.85 -16.61 5.30
C PHE A 173 -2.38 -17.94 4.77
N SER A 174 -3.24 -17.91 3.74
CA SER A 174 -3.69 -19.12 3.08
C SER A 174 -2.54 -19.89 2.42
N TYR A 175 -1.60 -19.21 1.75
CA TYR A 175 -0.44 -19.85 1.16
C TYR A 175 0.51 -20.44 2.21
N MET A 176 0.73 -19.73 3.32
CA MET A 176 1.52 -20.25 4.44
C MET A 176 0.88 -21.51 5.02
N GLY A 177 -0.44 -21.54 5.17
CA GLY A 177 -1.18 -22.74 5.56
C GLY A 177 -1.00 -23.91 4.58
N ASP A 178 -0.95 -23.63 3.27
CA ASP A 178 -0.79 -24.66 2.24
C ASP A 178 0.64 -25.27 2.22
N ILE A 179 1.68 -24.49 2.58
CA ILE A 179 3.08 -24.96 2.58
C ILE A 179 3.55 -25.54 3.92
N THR A 180 2.82 -25.30 5.01
CA THR A 180 3.20 -25.77 6.35
C THR A 180 2.64 -27.17 6.58
N SER A 181 3.51 -28.13 6.92
CA SER A 181 3.10 -29.47 7.33
C SER A 181 2.62 -29.49 8.79
N ILE A 182 1.79 -30.47 9.15
CA ILE A 182 1.20 -30.63 10.49
C ILE A 182 2.23 -31.16 11.52
N GLU A 183 3.52 -31.07 11.20
CA GLU A 183 4.62 -31.65 12.00
C GLU A 183 5.21 -30.65 12.98
#